data_AF-A0A8J3R8L0-F1
#
_entry.id   AF-A0A8J3R8L0-F1
#
_cell.length_a   1.000
_cell.length_b   1.000
_cell.length_c   1.000
_cell.angle_alpha   90.00
_cell.angle_beta   90.00
_cell.angle_gamma   90.00
#
_symmetry.space_group_name_H-M   'P 1'
#
loop_
_entity.id
_entity.type
_entity.pdbx_description
1 polymer ?
#
loop_
_entity_poly.entity_id
_entity_poly.type
_entity_poly.pdbx_seq_one_letter_code
_entity_poly.pdbx_strand_id
1 'polypeptide(L)'
;MNDTPLWLREAEAAKARGEQARTRAADDRARWIAKGVEEYGRGGRTRAAELLGISVGEVDKALARARGLARPTMLPDTDELLERLYALELATLPPLPATGWQVLAHIVRGTIVDVTWLCDPGELLAQEVDDLDPGEIPAGVDGVALAGACRAWSRTQALAVIDALAVGDLARLPAVNSPAGSAAR
;
A
#
# COMPACT_ATOMS: atom_id res chain seq x y z
N MET A 1 -33.10 7.93 -20.67
CA MET A 1 -32.18 7.77 -19.52
C MET A 1 -30.79 7.60 -20.11
N ASN A 2 -29.88 8.53 -19.86
CA ASN A 2 -28.49 8.38 -20.29
C ASN A 2 -27.82 7.41 -19.31
N ASP A 3 -27.77 6.13 -19.67
CA ASP A 3 -26.96 5.15 -18.97
C ASP A 3 -25.49 5.41 -19.34
N THR A 4 -24.85 6.28 -18.56
CA THR A 4 -23.40 6.43 -18.60
C THR A 4 -22.78 5.05 -18.39
N PRO A 5 -21.96 4.55 -19.33
CA PRO A 5 -21.34 3.24 -19.21
C PRO A 5 -20.57 3.09 -17.89
N LEU A 6 -20.63 1.91 -17.27
CA LEU A 6 -19.97 1.63 -15.99
C LEU A 6 -18.48 2.01 -16.01
N TRP A 7 -17.76 1.66 -17.08
CA TRP A 7 -16.34 2.00 -17.22
C TRP A 7 -16.06 3.51 -17.17
N LEU A 8 -16.97 4.33 -17.70
CA LEU A 8 -16.82 5.79 -17.72
C LEU A 8 -17.07 6.37 -16.32
N ARG A 9 -18.06 5.85 -15.60
CA ARG A 9 -18.31 6.20 -14.19
C ARG A 9 -17.11 5.84 -13.31
N GLU A 10 -16.53 4.67 -13.50
CA GLU A 10 -15.35 4.23 -12.75
C GLU A 10 -14.11 5.08 -13.07
N ALA A 11 -13.90 5.44 -14.34
CA ALA A 11 -12.81 6.32 -14.76
C ALA A 11 -12.95 7.73 -14.17
N GLU A 12 -14.16 8.30 -14.16
CA GLU A 12 -14.43 9.60 -13.55
C GLU A 12 -14.26 9.56 -12.02
N ALA A 13 -14.71 8.49 -11.37
CA ALA A 13 -14.49 8.28 -9.94
C ALA A 13 -13.00 8.16 -9.60
N ALA A 14 -12.22 7.44 -10.41
CA ALA A 14 -10.77 7.34 -10.27
C ALA A 14 -10.09 8.71 -10.44
N LYS A 15 -10.50 9.51 -11.43
CA LYS A 15 -10.01 10.88 -11.62
C LYS A 15 -10.33 11.76 -10.41
N ALA A 16 -11.55 11.68 -9.89
CA ALA A 16 -11.97 12.45 -8.72
C ALA A 16 -11.14 12.07 -7.48
N ARG A 17 -10.89 10.77 -7.25
CA ARG A 17 -10.00 10.30 -6.18
C ARG A 17 -8.58 10.86 -6.33
N GLY A 18 -8.04 10.83 -7.55
CA GLY A 18 -6.71 11.39 -7.84
C GLY A 18 -6.60 12.88 -7.55
N GLU A 19 -7.63 13.66 -7.89
CA GLU A 19 -7.64 15.10 -7.60
C GLU A 19 -7.77 15.39 -6.11
N GLN A 20 -8.58 14.61 -5.38
CA GLN A 20 -8.65 14.66 -3.93
C GLN A 20 -7.30 14.34 -3.28
N ALA A 21 -6.60 13.31 -3.75
CA ALA A 21 -5.27 12.94 -3.26
C ALA A 21 -4.25 14.06 -3.49
N ARG A 22 -4.23 14.69 -4.68
CA ARG A 22 -3.37 15.87 -4.95
C ARG A 22 -3.68 17.05 -4.04
N THR A 23 -4.97 17.30 -3.81
CA THR A 23 -5.44 18.37 -2.91
C THR A 23 -4.94 18.11 -1.49
N ARG A 24 -5.10 16.88 -0.98
CA ARG A 24 -4.60 16.47 0.35
C ARG A 24 -3.09 16.61 0.44
N ALA A 25 -2.34 16.12 -0.54
CA ALA A 25 -0.88 16.25 -0.57
C ALA A 25 -0.43 17.73 -0.57
N ALA A 26 -1.13 18.60 -1.30
CA ALA A 26 -0.86 20.04 -1.28
C ALA A 26 -1.20 20.68 0.08
N ASP A 27 -2.28 20.23 0.73
CA ASP A 27 -2.68 20.65 2.08
C ASP A 27 -1.66 20.21 3.13
N ASP A 28 -1.18 18.98 3.08
CA ASP A 28 -0.17 18.45 3.99
C ASP A 28 1.17 19.13 3.81
N ARG A 29 1.60 19.34 2.57
CA ARG A 29 2.78 20.17 2.28
C ARG A 29 2.64 21.57 2.85
N ALA A 30 1.47 22.20 2.71
CA ALA A 30 1.21 23.52 3.26
C ALA A 30 1.28 23.53 4.80
N ARG A 31 0.75 22.49 5.48
CA ARG A 31 0.84 22.34 6.94
C ARG A 31 2.28 22.20 7.42
N TRP A 32 3.08 21.34 6.77
CA TRP A 32 4.48 21.14 7.15
C TRP A 32 5.33 22.38 6.91
N ILE A 33 5.10 23.11 5.82
CA ILE A 33 5.74 24.43 5.59
C ILE A 33 5.35 25.41 6.69
N ALA A 34 4.06 25.49 7.06
CA ALA A 34 3.60 26.38 8.12
C ALA A 34 4.24 26.05 9.47
N LYS A 35 4.32 24.77 9.83
CA LYS A 35 5.02 24.30 11.03
C LYS A 35 6.50 24.67 11.01
N GLY A 36 7.21 24.40 9.92
CA GLY A 36 8.63 24.75 9.81
C GLY A 36 8.87 26.25 9.93
N VAL A 37 8.03 27.09 9.31
CA VAL A 37 8.11 28.55 9.45
C VAL A 37 7.88 29.00 10.90
N GLU A 38 6.93 28.38 11.61
CA GLU A 38 6.66 28.64 13.04
C GLU A 38 7.87 28.26 13.91
N GLU A 39 8.46 27.08 13.71
CA GLU A 39 9.62 26.58 14.46
C GLU A 39 10.87 27.47 14.30
N TYR A 40 11.10 28.05 13.12
CA TYR A 40 12.24 28.95 12.88
C TYR A 40 12.01 30.39 13.38
N GLY A 41 10.77 30.79 13.69
CA GLY A 41 10.45 32.14 14.17
C GLY A 41 10.79 33.25 13.16
N ARG A 42 11.50 34.29 13.60
CA ARG A 42 11.80 35.47 12.76
C ARG A 42 12.73 35.08 11.61
N GLY A 43 12.24 35.24 10.38
CA GLY A 43 12.97 34.84 9.16
C GLY A 43 12.66 33.41 8.69
N GLY A 44 11.76 32.69 9.37
CA GLY A 44 11.41 31.31 9.03
C GLY A 44 10.92 31.11 7.60
N ARG A 45 10.29 32.12 6.98
CA ARG A 45 9.85 32.06 5.57
C ARG A 45 11.02 31.95 4.60
N THR A 46 12.03 32.80 4.76
CA THR A 46 13.25 32.76 3.94
C THR A 46 13.98 31.45 4.17
N ARG A 47 14.06 31.00 5.43
CA ARG A 47 14.75 29.75 5.75
C ARG A 47 14.06 28.51 5.17
N ALA A 48 12.72 28.46 5.25
CA ALA A 48 11.95 27.38 4.64
C ALA A 48 12.07 27.38 3.11
N ALA A 49 12.05 28.56 2.48
CA ALA A 49 12.25 28.71 1.04
C ALA A 49 13.62 28.17 0.60
N GLU A 50 14.69 28.52 1.32
CA GLU A 50 16.05 28.02 1.08
C GLU A 50 16.14 26.49 1.21
N LEU A 51 15.64 25.92 2.32
CA LEU A 51 15.74 24.48 2.60
C LEU A 51 14.95 23.63 1.61
N LEU A 52 13.82 24.13 1.13
CA LEU A 52 12.96 23.43 0.18
C LEU A 52 13.32 23.73 -1.29
N GLY A 53 14.26 24.65 -1.54
CA GLY A 53 14.64 25.06 -2.90
C GLY A 53 13.49 25.73 -3.66
N ILE A 54 12.62 26.47 -2.97
CA ILE A 54 11.45 27.15 -3.55
C ILE A 54 11.50 28.67 -3.32
N SER A 55 10.64 29.41 -4.01
CA SER A 55 10.53 30.86 -3.80
C SER A 55 9.80 31.19 -2.48
N VAL A 56 10.13 32.35 -1.89
CA VAL A 56 9.39 32.86 -0.72
C VAL A 56 7.90 33.07 -1.04
N GLY A 57 7.58 33.43 -2.29
CA GLY A 57 6.18 33.54 -2.74
C GLY A 57 5.42 32.20 -2.73
N GLU A 58 6.08 31.08 -2.99
CA GLU A 58 5.49 29.75 -2.83
C GLU A 58 5.29 29.37 -1.36
N VAL A 59 6.21 29.77 -0.48
CA VAL A 59 6.02 29.65 0.97
C VAL A 59 4.80 30.47 1.41
N ASP A 60 4.65 31.72 0.96
CA ASP A 60 3.49 32.55 1.31
C ASP A 60 2.17 31.95 0.81
N LYS A 61 2.15 31.36 -0.40
CA LYS A 61 0.98 30.62 -0.91
C LYS A 61 0.64 29.41 -0.03
N ALA A 62 1.65 28.64 0.36
CA ALA A 62 1.48 27.51 1.28
C ALA A 62 0.94 27.97 2.64
N LEU A 63 1.47 29.07 3.21
CA LEU A 63 0.98 29.64 4.46
C LEU A 63 -0.47 30.13 4.34
N ALA A 64 -0.84 30.80 3.25
CA ALA A 64 -2.21 31.24 3.01
C ALA A 64 -3.18 30.05 2.94
N ARG A 65 -2.77 28.97 2.26
CA ARG A 65 -3.54 27.72 2.19
C ARG A 65 -3.69 27.06 3.56
N ALA A 66 -2.61 27.00 4.34
CA ALA A 66 -2.60 26.37 5.66
C ALA A 66 -3.54 27.03 6.68
N ARG A 67 -3.80 28.35 6.57
CA ARG A 67 -4.71 29.08 7.48
C ARG A 67 -6.15 28.55 7.47
N GLY A 68 -6.59 27.96 6.36
CA GLY A 68 -7.94 27.38 6.24
C GLY A 68 -8.04 25.92 6.68
N LEU A 69 -6.92 25.29 7.04
CA LEU A 69 -6.86 23.89 7.42
C LEU A 69 -6.98 23.73 8.93
N ALA A 70 -7.74 22.73 9.38
CA ALA A 70 -7.74 22.34 10.78
C ALA A 70 -6.31 21.97 11.22
N ARG A 71 -5.94 22.36 12.44
CA ARG A 71 -4.61 22.06 13.02
C ARG A 71 -4.41 20.54 13.03
N PRO A 72 -3.25 20.01 12.59
CA PRO A 72 -3.08 18.57 12.45
C PRO A 72 -3.23 17.86 13.80
N THR A 73 -4.28 17.05 13.92
CA THR A 73 -4.46 16.11 15.02
C THR A 73 -3.61 14.87 14.72
N MET A 74 -2.32 14.94 15.11
CA MET A 74 -1.33 13.91 15.51
C MET A 74 -1.29 12.49 14.88
N LEU A 75 -2.25 12.06 14.06
CA LEU A 75 -2.16 10.85 13.25
C LEU A 75 -1.65 11.21 11.85
N PRO A 76 -0.86 10.33 11.21
CA PRO A 76 -0.56 10.42 9.79
C PRO A 76 -1.82 10.52 8.93
N ASP A 77 -1.66 10.91 7.67
CA ASP A 77 -2.77 10.78 6.73
C ASP A 77 -3.22 9.31 6.59
N THR A 78 -4.39 9.09 5.99
CA THR A 78 -4.99 7.74 5.92
C THR A 78 -4.11 6.75 5.16
N ASP A 79 -3.39 7.20 4.14
CA ASP A 79 -2.59 6.33 3.29
C ASP A 79 -1.30 5.93 4.01
N GLU A 80 -0.61 6.88 4.64
CA GLU A 80 0.56 6.61 5.48
C GLU A 80 0.19 5.74 6.70
N LEU A 81 -0.98 6.00 7.31
CA LEU A 81 -1.47 5.18 8.41
C LEU A 81 -1.71 3.73 7.96
N LEU A 82 -2.36 3.54 6.79
CA LEU A 82 -2.61 2.21 6.25
C LEU A 82 -1.31 1.48 5.89
N GLU A 83 -0.37 2.17 5.23
CA GLU A 83 0.94 1.62 4.88
C GLU A 83 1.70 1.16 6.14
N ARG A 84 1.70 1.98 7.20
CA ARG A 84 2.31 1.64 8.49
C ARG A 84 1.63 0.47 9.17
N LEU A 85 0.30 0.41 9.15
CA LEU A 85 -0.46 -0.72 9.69
C LEU A 85 -0.13 -2.01 8.93
N TYR A 86 -0.11 -1.97 7.59
CA TYR A 86 0.25 -3.13 6.77
C TYR A 86 1.69 -3.58 7.02
N ALA A 87 2.65 -2.66 7.15
CA ALA A 87 4.02 -3.02 7.49
C ALA A 87 4.10 -3.76 8.85
N LEU A 88 3.32 -3.35 9.84
CA LEU A 88 3.25 -4.03 11.14
C LEU A 88 2.64 -5.43 11.01
N GLU A 89 1.56 -5.58 10.25
CA GLU A 89 0.93 -6.89 10.03
C GLU A 89 1.88 -7.85 9.31
N LEU A 90 2.54 -7.40 8.23
CA LEU A 90 3.51 -8.20 7.47
C LEU A 90 4.69 -8.67 8.35
N ALA A 91 5.15 -7.84 9.28
CA ALA A 91 6.24 -8.19 10.19
C ALA A 91 5.89 -9.34 11.16
N THR A 92 4.59 -9.59 11.38
CA THR A 92 4.10 -10.67 12.27
C THR A 92 3.78 -11.97 11.53
N LEU A 93 3.81 -11.96 10.20
CA LEU A 93 3.47 -13.14 9.42
C LEU A 93 4.53 -14.24 9.56
N PRO A 94 4.11 -15.51 9.68
CA PRO A 94 5.03 -16.63 9.54
C PRO A 94 5.75 -16.55 8.19
N PRO A 95 7.08 -16.70 8.15
CA PRO A 95 7.81 -16.62 6.89
C PRO A 95 7.45 -17.80 5.98
N LEU A 96 7.28 -17.51 4.68
CA LEU A 96 7.14 -18.53 3.64
C LEU A 96 8.41 -18.65 2.79
N PRO A 97 8.62 -19.78 2.09
CA PRO A 97 9.63 -19.86 1.05
C PRO A 97 9.41 -18.78 0.00
N ALA A 98 10.49 -18.21 -0.54
CA ALA A 98 10.42 -17.18 -1.57
C ALA A 98 9.60 -17.63 -2.81
N THR A 99 9.67 -18.91 -3.15
CA THR A 99 8.86 -19.51 -4.23
C THR A 99 7.36 -19.49 -3.92
N GLY A 100 6.96 -19.67 -2.65
CA GLY A 100 5.58 -19.53 -2.22
C GLY A 100 5.05 -18.10 -2.42
N TRP A 101 5.85 -17.09 -2.06
CA TRP A 101 5.50 -15.70 -2.33
C TRP A 101 5.39 -15.39 -3.81
N GLN A 102 6.24 -15.99 -4.65
CA GLN A 102 6.18 -15.82 -6.11
C GLN A 102 4.90 -16.42 -6.70
N VAL A 103 4.45 -17.58 -6.21
CA VAL A 103 3.18 -18.19 -6.62
C VAL A 103 2.01 -17.27 -6.28
N LEU A 104 1.96 -16.77 -5.04
CA LEU A 104 0.92 -15.82 -4.64
C LEU A 104 0.98 -14.51 -5.43
N ALA A 105 2.18 -14.02 -5.75
CA ALA A 105 2.35 -12.84 -6.60
C ALA A 105 1.79 -13.05 -8.01
N HIS A 106 1.96 -14.26 -8.55
CA HIS A 106 1.41 -14.62 -9.85
C HIS A 106 -0.12 -14.62 -9.83
N ILE A 107 -0.71 -15.28 -8.82
CA ILE A 107 -2.17 -15.30 -8.59
C ILE A 107 -2.71 -13.87 -8.49
N VAL A 108 -2.20 -13.06 -7.55
CA VAL A 108 -2.72 -11.70 -7.30
C VAL A 108 -2.64 -10.81 -8.54
N ARG A 109 -1.66 -11.01 -9.43
CA ARG A 109 -1.58 -10.27 -10.70
C ARG A 109 -2.59 -10.72 -11.76
N GLY A 110 -3.04 -11.97 -11.69
CA GLY A 110 -4.07 -12.55 -12.57
C GLY A 110 -5.50 -12.33 -12.07
N THR A 111 -5.68 -12.13 -10.77
CA THR A 111 -7.00 -12.05 -10.12
C THR A 111 -7.51 -10.61 -10.04
N ILE A 112 -8.81 -10.41 -10.33
CA ILE A 112 -9.48 -9.13 -10.09
C ILE A 112 -9.85 -9.04 -8.61
N VAL A 113 -9.05 -8.30 -7.84
CA VAL A 113 -9.33 -8.02 -6.43
C VAL A 113 -10.32 -6.86 -6.33
N ASP A 114 -11.56 -7.15 -5.96
CA ASP A 114 -12.63 -6.15 -5.78
C ASP A 114 -13.07 -6.01 -4.31
N VAL A 115 -14.15 -5.25 -4.06
CA VAL A 115 -14.64 -4.97 -2.70
C VAL A 115 -15.05 -6.22 -1.91
N THR A 116 -15.39 -7.33 -2.58
CA THR A 116 -15.78 -8.58 -1.92
C THR A 116 -14.60 -9.20 -1.17
N TRP A 117 -13.37 -8.93 -1.63
CA TRP A 117 -12.14 -9.35 -0.96
C TRP A 117 -11.92 -8.70 0.41
N LEU A 118 -12.64 -7.62 0.74
CA LEU A 118 -12.55 -7.01 2.06
C LEU A 118 -13.22 -7.84 3.17
N CYS A 119 -14.06 -8.82 2.81
CA CYS A 119 -14.73 -9.68 3.78
C CYS A 119 -13.80 -10.81 4.22
N ASP A 120 -13.39 -11.66 3.27
CA ASP A 120 -12.66 -12.91 3.54
C ASP A 120 -11.44 -13.09 2.60
N PRO A 121 -10.48 -12.15 2.63
CA PRO A 121 -9.35 -12.11 1.68
C PRO A 121 -8.46 -13.34 1.75
N GLY A 122 -8.24 -13.89 2.95
CA GLY A 122 -7.42 -15.09 3.13
C GLY A 122 -8.08 -16.34 2.55
N GLU A 123 -9.41 -16.45 2.66
CA GLU A 123 -10.16 -17.59 2.09
C GLU A 123 -10.24 -17.49 0.57
N LEU A 124 -10.50 -16.30 0.02
CA LEU A 124 -10.51 -16.10 -1.43
C LEU A 124 -9.13 -16.36 -2.04
N LEU A 125 -8.05 -15.88 -1.41
CA LEU A 125 -6.70 -16.19 -1.90
C LEU A 125 -6.39 -17.69 -1.81
N ALA A 126 -6.86 -18.37 -0.77
CA ALA A 126 -6.69 -19.81 -0.65
C ALA A 126 -7.45 -20.59 -1.73
N GLN A 127 -8.65 -20.14 -2.11
CA GLN A 127 -9.41 -20.71 -3.22
C GLN A 127 -8.66 -20.56 -4.54
N GLU A 128 -8.08 -19.38 -4.81
CA GLU A 128 -7.25 -19.19 -6.01
C GLU A 128 -6.00 -20.09 -6.02
N VAL A 129 -5.44 -20.42 -4.85
CA VAL A 129 -4.34 -21.41 -4.74
C VAL A 129 -4.83 -22.82 -5.00
N ASP A 130 -6.00 -23.20 -4.47
CA ASP A 130 -6.59 -24.53 -4.65
C ASP A 130 -7.05 -24.76 -6.10
N ASP A 131 -7.40 -23.68 -6.82
CA ASP A 131 -7.83 -23.71 -8.23
C ASP A 131 -6.65 -23.80 -9.22
N LEU A 132 -5.39 -23.64 -8.76
CA LEU A 132 -4.23 -23.82 -9.62
C LEU A 132 -4.09 -25.27 -10.08
N ASP A 133 -3.80 -25.45 -11.37
CA ASP A 133 -3.45 -26.76 -11.89
C ASP A 133 -2.15 -27.25 -11.22
N PRO A 134 -2.03 -28.53 -10.82
CA PRO A 134 -0.83 -29.05 -10.16
C PRO A 134 0.48 -28.87 -10.95
N GLY A 135 0.38 -28.69 -12.28
CA GLY A 135 1.52 -28.40 -13.16
C GLY A 135 1.98 -26.94 -13.15
N GLU A 136 1.17 -26.02 -12.63
CA GLU A 136 1.47 -24.59 -12.51
C GLU A 136 2.19 -24.27 -11.19
N ILE A 137 2.08 -25.16 -10.20
CA ILE A 137 2.76 -25.03 -8.90
C ILE A 137 4.23 -25.45 -9.07
N PRO A 138 5.21 -24.55 -8.81
CA PRO A 138 6.62 -24.88 -8.92
C PRO A 138 7.01 -26.06 -8.02
N ALA A 139 7.93 -26.90 -8.51
CA ALA A 139 8.44 -28.04 -7.76
C ALA A 139 8.98 -27.59 -6.38
N GLY A 140 8.53 -28.29 -5.33
CA GLY A 140 8.90 -27.98 -3.93
C GLY A 140 7.98 -26.98 -3.23
N VAL A 141 6.94 -26.48 -3.89
CA VAL A 141 5.83 -25.76 -3.24
C VAL A 141 4.68 -26.75 -3.00
N ASP A 142 4.24 -26.85 -1.75
CA ASP A 142 3.05 -27.59 -1.38
C ASP A 142 1.84 -26.66 -1.45
N GLY A 143 1.00 -26.84 -2.48
CA GLY A 143 -0.20 -26.03 -2.70
C GLY A 143 -1.19 -26.09 -1.53
N VAL A 144 -1.36 -27.26 -0.91
CA VAL A 144 -2.27 -27.44 0.23
C VAL A 144 -1.75 -26.68 1.44
N ALA A 145 -0.44 -26.75 1.70
CA ALA A 145 0.17 -25.97 2.78
C ALA A 145 0.09 -24.46 2.51
N LEU A 146 0.26 -24.03 1.25
CA LEU A 146 0.17 -22.63 0.86
C LEU A 146 -1.25 -22.07 1.01
N ALA A 147 -2.27 -22.81 0.56
CA ALA A 147 -3.67 -22.46 0.76
C ALA A 147 -4.03 -22.44 2.26
N GLY A 148 -3.53 -23.42 3.02
CA GLY A 148 -3.69 -23.45 4.48
C GLY A 148 -3.06 -22.23 5.17
N ALA A 149 -1.91 -21.75 4.71
CA ALA A 149 -1.29 -20.53 5.21
C ALA A 149 -2.18 -19.30 4.95
N CYS A 150 -2.73 -19.19 3.74
CA CYS A 150 -3.62 -18.08 3.37
C CYS A 150 -4.86 -18.00 4.28
N ARG A 151 -5.48 -19.15 4.58
CA ARG A 151 -6.64 -19.24 5.49
C ARG A 151 -6.31 -18.91 6.95
N ALA A 152 -5.07 -19.15 7.36
CA ALA A 152 -4.63 -18.91 8.73
C ALA A 152 -4.38 -17.42 9.04
N TRP A 153 -4.28 -16.58 8.01
CA TRP A 153 -4.03 -15.15 8.20
C TRP A 153 -5.27 -14.44 8.73
N SER A 154 -5.04 -13.43 9.58
CA SER A 154 -6.08 -12.48 9.88
C SER A 154 -6.49 -11.74 8.61
N ARG A 155 -7.71 -11.20 8.60
CA ARG A 155 -8.20 -10.38 7.50
C ARG A 155 -7.24 -9.25 7.11
N THR A 156 -6.68 -8.54 8.09
CA THR A 156 -5.76 -7.42 7.84
C THR A 156 -4.42 -7.91 7.31
N GLN A 157 -3.91 -9.04 7.80
CA GLN A 157 -2.69 -9.66 7.29
C GLN A 157 -2.83 -10.07 5.83
N ALA A 158 -3.94 -10.72 5.47
CA ALA A 158 -4.20 -11.11 4.09
C ALA A 158 -4.31 -9.89 3.16
N LEU A 159 -4.98 -8.82 3.58
CA LEU A 159 -5.01 -7.56 2.81
C LEU A 159 -3.62 -6.93 2.65
N ALA A 160 -2.81 -6.93 3.70
CA ALA A 160 -1.44 -6.43 3.64
C ALA A 160 -0.56 -7.25 2.68
N VAL A 161 -0.75 -8.57 2.63
CA VAL A 161 -0.07 -9.44 1.65
C VAL A 161 -0.53 -9.11 0.24
N ILE A 162 -1.84 -9.03 -0.01
CA ILE A 162 -2.39 -8.71 -1.33
C ILE A 162 -1.88 -7.36 -1.82
N ASP A 163 -1.86 -6.34 -0.95
CA ASP A 163 -1.30 -5.02 -1.25
C ASP A 163 0.17 -5.11 -1.70
N ALA A 164 1.02 -5.75 -0.89
CA ALA A 164 2.44 -5.93 -1.20
C ALA A 164 2.67 -6.68 -2.52
N LEU A 165 1.87 -7.72 -2.79
CA LEU A 165 1.95 -8.51 -4.02
C LEU A 165 1.49 -7.73 -5.25
N ALA A 166 0.42 -6.95 -5.12
CA ALA A 166 -0.14 -6.13 -6.20
C ALA A 166 0.83 -5.02 -6.65
N VAL A 167 1.53 -4.39 -5.70
CA VAL A 167 2.58 -3.40 -6.02
C VAL A 167 3.93 -4.03 -6.40
N GLY A 168 4.06 -5.35 -6.27
CA GLY A 168 5.26 -6.11 -6.63
C GLY A 168 6.41 -5.99 -5.63
N ASP A 169 6.15 -5.57 -4.40
CA ASP A 169 7.16 -5.38 -3.36
C ASP A 169 7.36 -6.65 -2.52
N LEU A 170 7.94 -7.67 -3.15
CA LEU A 170 8.23 -8.95 -2.48
C LEU A 170 9.27 -8.81 -1.35
N ALA A 171 10.05 -7.74 -1.34
CA ALA A 171 11.06 -7.50 -0.31
C ALA A 171 10.42 -7.18 1.07
N ARG A 172 9.17 -6.74 1.09
CA ARG A 172 8.39 -6.51 2.33
C ARG A 172 7.85 -7.80 2.96
N LEU A 173 7.86 -8.91 2.24
CA LEU A 173 7.29 -10.17 2.70
C LEU A 173 8.32 -11.00 3.47
N PRO A 174 7.96 -11.61 4.61
CA PRO A 174 8.89 -12.41 5.39
C PRO A 174 9.22 -13.70 4.64
N ALA A 175 10.47 -13.84 4.20
CA ALA A 175 10.93 -15.02 3.48
C ALA A 175 11.89 -15.85 4.31
N VAL A 176 11.71 -17.18 4.31
CA VAL A 176 12.79 -18.09 4.69
C VAL A 176 13.70 -18.28 3.48
N ASN A 177 14.99 -18.00 3.66
CA ASN A 177 16.00 -18.42 2.71
C ASN A 177 16.01 -19.95 2.71
N SER A 178 15.46 -20.59 1.68
CA SER A 178 15.66 -22.03 1.49
C SER A 178 17.16 -22.29 1.42
N PRO A 179 17.71 -23.26 2.18
CA PRO A 179 19.11 -23.62 2.03
C PRO A 179 19.31 -24.11 0.60
N ALA A 180 20.19 -23.43 -0.14
CA ALA A 180 20.60 -23.84 -1.46
C ALA A 180 21.10 -25.29 -1.38
N GLY A 181 20.44 -26.18 -2.13
CA GLY A 181 20.89 -27.53 -2.49
C GLY A 181 21.72 -28.28 -1.44
N SER A 182 21.06 -29.16 -0.68
CA SER A 182 21.75 -30.38 -0.25
C SER A 182 22.10 -31.16 -1.53
N ALA A 183 23.31 -30.92 -2.02
CA ALA A 183 23.92 -31.76 -3.04
C ALA A 183 24.07 -33.16 -2.44
N ALA A 184 23.13 -34.04 -2.79
CA ALA A 184 23.30 -35.47 -2.59
C ALA A 184 24.59 -35.91 -3.29
N ARG A 185 25.54 -36.38 -2.51
CA ARG A 185 26.49 -37.42 -2.88
C ARG A 185 26.17 -38.64 -2.04
#